data_AF-A0ABC8J1C0-F1
#
_entry.id   AF-A0ABC8J1C0-F1
#
_cell.length_a   1.000
_cell.length_b   1.000
_cell.length_c   1.000
_cell.angle_alpha   90.00
_cell.angle_beta   90.00
_cell.angle_gamma   90.00
#
_symmetry.space_group_name_H-M   'P 1'
#
loop_
_entity.id
_entity.type
_entity.pdbx_description
1 polymer ?
#
loop_
_entity_poly.entity_id
_entity_poly.type
_entity_poly.pdbx_seq_one_letter_code
_entity_poly.pdbx_strand_id
1 'polypeptide(L)'
;NAERVVPEIDGLTTEFDGEVTHSCEYKSGEKYRGKSVLVVGCGNSGMEVSLVLANHNANPSMVVRSSVHVLPREILGKSTFEISMVQISCWKQFLTQ
;
A
#
# COMPACT_ATOMS: atom_id res chain seq x y z
N ASN A 1 10.24 -6.71 -12.90
CA ASN A 1 10.79 -6.03 -11.71
C ASN A 1 10.75 -6.97 -10.52
N ALA A 2 11.80 -7.76 -10.30
CA ALA A 2 11.85 -8.78 -9.24
C ALA A 2 13.05 -8.59 -8.29
N GLU A 3 13.83 -7.53 -8.47
CA GLU A 3 14.97 -7.25 -7.61
C GLU A 3 14.51 -6.56 -6.32
N ARG A 4 14.94 -7.12 -5.18
CA ARG A 4 14.73 -6.54 -3.86
C ARG A 4 15.60 -5.29 -3.75
N VAL A 5 14.97 -4.15 -3.55
CA VAL A 5 15.67 -2.87 -3.30
C VAL A 5 15.31 -2.38 -1.91
N VAL A 6 16.26 -2.44 -1.00
CA VAL A 6 16.17 -1.79 0.31
C VAL A 6 17.06 -0.54 0.24
N PRO A 7 16.50 0.67 0.39
CA PRO A 7 17.32 1.88 0.36
C PRO A 7 18.26 1.91 1.57
N GLU A 8 19.46 2.44 1.36
CA GLU A 8 20.35 2.77 2.48
C GLU A 8 19.72 3.90 3.29
N ILE A 9 19.57 3.65 4.60
CA ILE A 9 19.03 4.60 5.57
C ILE A 9 20.04 4.66 6.71
N ASP A 10 20.54 5.86 6.98
CA ASP A 10 21.50 6.10 8.07
C ASP A 10 20.89 5.63 9.41
N GLY A 11 21.66 4.86 10.18
CA GLY A 11 21.22 4.32 11.48
C GLY A 11 20.32 3.07 11.40
N LEU A 12 19.86 2.64 10.22
CA LEU A 12 18.92 1.51 10.12
C LEU A 12 19.54 0.17 10.54
N THR A 13 20.83 -0.05 10.29
CA THR A 13 21.53 -1.28 10.67
C THR A 13 22.30 -1.16 11.98
N THR A 14 22.60 0.06 12.43
CA THR A 14 23.47 0.32 13.58
C THR A 14 22.73 0.79 14.83
N GLU A 15 21.57 1.45 14.68
CA GLU A 15 20.86 2.11 15.79
C GLU A 15 19.41 1.62 15.95
N PHE A 16 18.81 1.07 14.88
CA PHE A 16 17.44 0.56 14.95
C PHE A 16 17.40 -0.90 15.41
N ASP A 17 16.98 -1.12 16.66
CA ASP A 17 16.81 -2.46 17.25
C ASP A 17 15.54 -3.19 16.77
N GLY A 18 14.72 -2.55 15.93
CA GLY A 18 13.49 -3.14 15.43
C GLY A 18 13.71 -4.07 14.23
N GLU A 19 12.67 -4.83 13.89
CA GLU A 19 12.71 -5.70 12.72
C GLU A 19 12.52 -4.90 11.43
N VAL A 20 13.39 -5.14 10.45
CA VAL A 20 13.29 -4.59 9.10
C VAL A 20 13.01 -5.72 8.12
N THR A 21 11.89 -5.65 7.40
CA THR A 21 11.48 -6.67 6.43
C THR A 21 11.04 -6.02 5.13
N HIS A 22 11.52 -6.55 4.00
CA HIS A 22 11.06 -6.09 2.68
C HIS A 22 9.71 -6.75 2.35
N SER A 23 8.86 -6.08 1.56
CA SER A 23 7.53 -6.61 1.21
C SER A 23 7.56 -7.99 0.54
N CYS A 24 8.64 -8.33 -0.17
CA CYS A 24 8.86 -9.67 -0.76
C CYS A 24 8.97 -10.80 0.28
N GLU A 25 9.36 -10.49 1.52
CA GLU A 25 9.52 -11.45 2.61
C GLU A 25 8.33 -11.44 3.57
N TYR A 26 7.41 -10.48 3.40
CA TYR A 26 6.19 -10.39 4.18
C TYR A 26 5.25 -11.56 3.87
N LYS A 27 4.85 -12.31 4.90
CA LYS A 27 3.97 -13.48 4.76
C LYS A 27 2.64 -13.35 5.50
N SER A 28 2.62 -12.68 6.65
CA SER A 28 1.43 -12.58 7.51
C SER A 28 1.52 -11.37 8.44
N GLY A 29 0.35 -10.78 8.74
CA GLY A 29 0.20 -9.67 9.68
C GLY A 29 0.25 -10.08 11.15
N GLU A 30 0.06 -11.36 11.48
CA GLU A 30 -0.04 -11.84 12.88
C GLU A 30 1.20 -11.52 13.73
N LYS A 31 2.39 -11.55 13.12
CA LYS A 31 3.66 -11.22 13.80
C LYS A 31 3.71 -9.77 14.31
N TYR A 32 2.85 -8.91 13.77
CA TYR A 32 2.84 -7.47 14.01
C TYR A 32 1.67 -7.00 14.88
N ARG A 33 0.83 -7.94 15.35
CA ARG A 33 -0.31 -7.63 16.22
C ARG A 33 0.14 -6.81 17.44
N GLY A 34 -0.49 -5.66 17.66
CA GLY A 34 -0.17 -4.72 18.74
C GLY A 34 1.14 -3.94 18.58
N LYS A 35 1.88 -4.12 17.48
CA LYS A 35 3.13 -3.39 17.21
C LYS A 35 2.86 -2.14 16.38
N SER A 36 3.66 -1.10 16.60
CA SER A 36 3.78 0.03 15.69
C SER A 36 4.68 -0.36 14.52
N VAL A 37 4.18 -0.21 13.29
CA VAL A 37 4.90 -0.63 12.07
C VAL A 37 5.00 0.55 11.11
N LEU A 38 6.21 0.85 10.64
CA LEU A 38 6.43 1.86 9.62
C LEU A 38 6.55 1.18 8.25
N VAL A 39 5.62 1.48 7.35
CA VAL A 39 5.63 1.03 5.95
C VAL A 39 6.27 2.11 5.09
N VAL A 40 7.38 1.77 4.44
CA VAL A 40 8.11 2.70 3.57
C VAL A 40 7.65 2.49 2.12
N GLY A 41 6.93 3.48 1.57
CA GLY A 41 6.43 3.50 0.19
C GLY A 41 4.94 3.19 0.06
N CYS A 42 4.29 3.85 -0.92
CA CYS A 42 2.85 3.71 -1.22
C CYS A 42 2.55 2.92 -2.52
N GLY A 43 3.42 1.99 -2.91
CA GLY A 43 3.09 1.08 -4.01
C GLY A 43 1.89 0.20 -3.66
N ASN A 44 1.34 -0.52 -4.64
CA ASN A 44 0.25 -1.48 -4.40
C ASN A 44 0.56 -2.43 -3.23
N SER A 45 1.78 -2.97 -3.19
CA SER A 45 2.22 -3.84 -2.08
C SER A 45 2.30 -3.12 -0.75
N GLY A 46 2.79 -1.88 -0.69
CA GLY A 46 2.85 -1.10 0.56
C GLY A 46 1.47 -0.80 1.11
N MET A 47 0.51 -0.49 0.22
CA MET A 47 -0.89 -0.26 0.58
C MET A 47 -1.55 -1.53 1.10
N GLU A 48 -1.38 -2.66 0.40
CA GLU A 48 -1.93 -3.95 0.80
C GLU A 48 -1.35 -4.45 2.13
N VAL A 49 -0.03 -4.36 2.30
CA VAL A 49 0.62 -4.70 3.57
C VAL A 49 0.09 -3.83 4.71
N SER A 50 -0.07 -2.51 4.50
CA SER A 50 -0.62 -1.60 5.51
C SER A 50 -2.06 -1.98 5.89
N LEU A 51 -2.88 -2.35 4.92
CA LEU A 51 -4.25 -2.81 5.16
C LEU A 51 -4.27 -4.12 5.96
N VAL A 52 -3.44 -5.09 5.59
CA VAL A 52 -3.35 -6.37 6.32
C VAL A 52 -2.87 -6.12 7.76
N LEU A 53 -1.85 -5.28 7.96
CA LEU A 53 -1.39 -4.90 9.29
C LEU A 53 -2.51 -4.28 10.15
N ALA A 54 -3.28 -3.35 9.58
CA ALA A 54 -4.43 -2.74 10.27
C ALA A 54 -5.50 -3.79 10.64
N ASN A 55 -5.82 -4.70 9.71
CA ASN A 55 -6.77 -5.80 9.96
C ASN A 55 -6.31 -6.78 11.04
N HIS A 56 -4.99 -6.95 11.23
CA HIS A 56 -4.41 -7.79 12.27
C HIS A 56 -4.12 -7.03 13.58
N ASN A 57 -4.78 -5.89 13.82
CA ASN A 57 -4.62 -5.06 15.02
C ASN A 57 -3.18 -4.57 15.25
N ALA A 58 -2.38 -4.41 14.20
CA ALA A 58 -1.15 -3.62 14.28
C ALA A 58 -1.49 -2.12 14.16
N ASN A 59 -0.51 -1.27 14.45
CA ASN A 59 -0.61 0.18 14.27
C ASN A 59 0.31 0.64 13.11
N PRO A 60 -0.11 0.48 11.85
CA PRO A 60 0.72 0.85 10.69
C PRO A 60 0.72 2.37 10.46
N SER A 61 1.89 2.91 10.17
CA SER A 61 2.11 4.27 9.64
C SER A 61 2.81 4.17 8.29
N MET A 62 2.48 5.04 7.33
CA MET A 62 3.06 4.99 5.99
C MET A 62 3.92 6.23 5.72
N VAL A 63 5.12 6.03 5.19
CA VAL A 63 6.00 7.09 4.71
C VAL A 63 6.01 7.09 3.19
N VAL A 64 5.93 8.28 2.59
CA VAL A 64 5.91 8.44 1.15
C VAL A 64 6.75 9.62 0.71
N ARG A 65 7.53 9.44 -0.36
CA ARG A 65 8.41 10.48 -0.92
C ARG A 65 7.66 11.49 -1.79
N SER A 66 6.57 11.08 -2.43
CA SER A 66 5.83 11.87 -3.41
C SER A 66 4.35 11.93 -3.06
N SER A 67 3.63 12.89 -3.64
CA SER A 67 2.17 13.01 -3.52
C SER A 67 1.47 11.71 -3.93
N VAL A 68 0.58 11.22 -3.08
CA VAL A 68 -0.21 10.01 -3.32
C VAL A 68 -1.67 10.39 -3.53
N HIS A 69 -2.28 9.86 -4.58
CA HIS A 69 -3.73 9.88 -4.72
C HIS A 69 -4.30 8.63 -4.04
N VAL A 70 -4.83 8.81 -2.84
CA VAL A 70 -5.54 7.74 -2.13
C VAL A 70 -6.99 7.75 -2.61
N LEU A 71 -7.36 6.72 -3.36
CA LEU A 71 -8.75 6.49 -3.75
C LEU A 71 -9.35 5.39 -2.87
N PRO A 72 -10.56 5.57 -2.34
CA PRO A 72 -11.25 4.50 -1.65
C PRO A 72 -11.47 3.32 -2.63
N ARG A 73 -11.39 2.10 -2.10
CA ARG A 73 -11.61 0.87 -2.89
C ARG A 73 -13.04 0.79 -3.43
N GLU A 74 -13.99 1.31 -2.67
CA GLU A 74 -15.40 1.35 -3.00
C GLU A 74 -15.94 2.77 -2.86
N ILE A 75 -16.72 3.18 -3.84
CA ILE A 75 -17.48 4.43 -3.84
C ILE A 75 -18.94 4.04 -4.07
N LEU A 76 -19.83 4.43 -3.15
CA LEU A 76 -21.27 4.16 -3.24
C LEU A 76 -21.61 2.66 -3.39
N GLY A 77 -20.85 1.77 -2.72
CA GLY A 77 -21.07 0.33 -2.76
C GLY A 77 -20.64 -0.35 -4.07
N LYS A 78 -19.96 0.38 -4.96
CA LYS A 78 -19.37 -0.15 -6.18
C LYS A 78 -17.86 0.02 -6.15
N SER A 79 -17.14 -0.94 -6.73
CA SER A 79 -15.69 -0.83 -6.86
C SER A 79 -15.34 0.42 -7.67
N THR A 80 -14.34 1.18 -7.22
CA THR A 80 -13.84 2.34 -7.98
C THR A 80 -13.41 1.95 -9.40
N PHE A 81 -13.01 0.70 -9.61
CA PHE A 81 -12.73 0.14 -10.93
C PHE A 81 -14.00 -0.04 -11.78
N GLU A 82 -15.12 -0.44 -11.17
CA GLU A 82 -16.40 -0.57 -11.89
C GLU A 82 -16.88 0.82 -12.35
N ILE A 83 -16.77 1.83 -11.49
CA ILE A 83 -17.13 3.22 -11.81
C ILE A 83 -16.26 3.75 -12.94
N SER A 84 -14.94 3.51 -12.91
CA SER A 84 -14.05 3.97 -13.97
C SER A 84 -14.34 3.28 -15.30
N MET A 85 -14.67 1.99 -15.29
CA MET A 85 -15.10 1.27 -16.49
C MET A 85 -16.40 1.82 -17.09
N VAL A 86 -17.39 2.15 -16.25
CA VAL A 86 -18.63 2.79 -16.70
C VAL A 86 -18.34 4.14 -17.35
N GLN A 87 -17.46 4.94 -16.75
CA GLN A 87 -17.04 6.23 -17.29
C GLN A 87 -16.37 6.10 -18.67
N ILE A 88 -15.44 5.16 -18.83
CA ILE A 88 -14.77 4.88 -20.11
C ILE A 88 -15.78 4.43 -21.17
N SER A 89 -16.74 3.56 -20.81
CA SER A 89 -17.75 3.10 -21.75
C SER A 89 -18.66 4.24 -22.22
N CYS A 90 -19.07 5.11 -21.30
CA CYS A 90 -19.89 6.28 -21.60
C CYS A 90 -19.13 7.28 -22.48
N TRP A 91 -17.84 7.48 -22.23
CA TRP A 91 -16.96 8.31 -23.04
C TRP A 91 -16.76 7.78 -24.46
N LYS A 92 -16.58 6.46 -24.63
CA LYS A 92 -16.49 5.86 -25.98
C LYS A 92 -17.76 6.12 -26.79
N GLN A 93 -18.93 6.04 -26.15
CA GLN A 93 -20.22 6.27 -26.81
C GLN A 93 -20.42 7.72 -27.27
N PHE A 94 -19.78 8.68 -26.58
CA PHE A 94 -19.78 10.10 -26.92
C PHE A 94 -18.77 10.45 -28.04
N LEU A 95 -17.65 9.72 -28.13
CA LEU A 95 -16.63 9.90 -29.18
C LEU A 95 -16.98 9.22 -30.52
N THR A 96 -17.92 8.27 -30.51
CA THR A 96 -18.43 7.59 -31.71
C THR A 96 -19.73 8.21 -32.25
N GLN A 97 -20.13 9.38 -31.76
CA GLN A 97 -21.17 10.23 -32.37
C GLN A 97 -20.55 11.41 -33.12
#